data_AF-A0A4U2EWS2-F1
#
_entry.id   AF-A0A4U2EWS2-F1
#
_cell.length_a   1.000
_cell.length_b   1.000
_cell.length_c   1.000
_cell.angle_alpha   90.00
_cell.angle_beta   90.00
_cell.angle_gamma   90.00
#
_symmetry.space_group_name_H-M   'P 1'
#
loop_
_entity.id
_entity.type
_entity.pdbx_description
1 polymer ?
#
loop_
_entity_poly.entity_id
_entity_poly.type
_entity_poly.pdbx_seq_one_letter_code
_entity_poly.pdbx_strand_id
1 'polypeptide(L)'
;NMSIQELIVTKPAGFLQAALSSNIELNDEMIETIDLFQSKQWLQISSRSLSKHGHTLFAIQDVTEIETAMSRQRLAAGVFENSKDGLIVLNSSNVITMVNPAVTQLLGYHADLLVDKTPFEVFSWQQFSSLMPTILSSLENYGQWQGEVWEQNVSGTLVPMFVKVNRIVSDRKEGDFDMVLTLSDLSNVKEMERLEHLAHHDALTGLANRAQLYKFLDSVVSASHYSNQQFAVLYLDLDGFKRINDTYGHDAGDEILKTVSDRLLSQVRAGDLVARLSGDEFVLIIKQTDKNLIVKLAERLLDLIEQEVNYKQRTLKVGASIGIHLVDGSDKDLDTILKMADEAMYQAKRKGKGQFVFAREGK
;
A
#
# COMPACT_ATOMS: atom_id res chain seq x y z
N ASN A 1 -42.47 -51.64 11.22
CA ASN A 1 -43.26 -50.40 11.37
C ASN A 1 -42.54 -49.49 12.33
N MET A 2 -41.59 -48.69 11.83
CA MET A 2 -41.12 -47.54 12.59
C MET A 2 -42.25 -46.52 12.63
N SER A 3 -42.54 -45.97 13.80
CA SER A 3 -43.54 -44.92 13.91
C SER A 3 -42.98 -43.62 13.33
N ILE A 4 -43.84 -42.71 12.84
CA ILE A 4 -43.43 -41.35 12.44
C ILE A 4 -42.63 -40.64 13.56
N GLN A 5 -42.83 -41.05 14.81
CA GLN A 5 -42.12 -40.52 15.99
C GLN A 5 -40.64 -40.92 16.03
N GLU A 6 -40.25 -42.03 15.41
CA GLU A 6 -38.87 -42.52 15.37
C GLU A 6 -38.09 -41.97 14.17
N LEU A 7 -38.78 -41.48 13.14
CA LEU A 7 -38.19 -40.90 11.92
C LEU A 7 -37.84 -39.41 12.06
N ILE A 8 -38.37 -38.72 13.07
CA ILE A 8 -38.25 -37.27 13.23
C ILE A 8 -37.63 -36.96 14.61
N VAL A 9 -36.31 -36.99 14.69
CA VAL A 9 -35.55 -36.62 15.90
C VAL A 9 -35.32 -35.11 15.88
N THR A 10 -36.27 -34.35 16.43
CA THR A 10 -36.24 -32.88 16.39
C THR A 10 -36.07 -32.28 17.78
N LYS A 11 -35.42 -31.12 17.87
CA LYS A 11 -35.18 -30.40 19.14
C LYS A 11 -36.45 -29.96 19.89
N PRO A 12 -37.66 -29.83 19.31
CA PRO A 12 -38.88 -29.67 20.08
C PRO A 12 -39.74 -30.94 19.99
N ALA A 13 -39.38 -32.00 20.73
CA ALA A 13 -40.15 -33.25 20.81
C ALA A 13 -41.64 -33.06 21.19
N GLY A 14 -41.99 -31.94 21.85
CA GLY A 14 -43.37 -31.60 22.23
C GLY A 14 -44.25 -31.03 21.10
N PHE A 15 -43.66 -30.50 20.01
CA PHE A 15 -44.40 -29.76 18.99
C PHE A 15 -45.23 -30.68 18.07
N LEU A 16 -44.60 -31.74 17.56
CA LEU A 16 -45.28 -32.75 16.75
C LEU A 16 -46.25 -33.60 17.59
N GLN A 17 -45.93 -33.81 18.87
CA GLN A 17 -46.80 -34.53 19.80
C GLN A 17 -48.10 -33.75 20.07
N ALA A 18 -48.04 -32.42 20.21
CA ALA A 18 -49.22 -31.58 20.34
C ALA A 18 -50.07 -31.55 19.06
N ALA A 19 -49.44 -31.51 17.88
CA ALA A 19 -50.16 -31.59 16.60
C ALA A 19 -50.89 -32.94 16.40
N LEU A 20 -50.25 -34.05 16.80
CA LEU A 20 -50.82 -35.40 16.70
C LEU A 20 -51.91 -35.69 17.74
N SER A 21 -51.83 -35.09 18.94
CA SER A 21 -52.75 -35.39 20.06
C SER A 21 -53.89 -34.38 20.22
N SER A 22 -53.72 -33.13 19.75
CA SER A 22 -54.63 -32.02 20.04
C SER A 22 -55.33 -31.43 18.80
N ASN A 23 -55.25 -32.10 17.65
CA ASN A 23 -55.89 -31.67 16.39
C ASN A 23 -55.45 -30.27 15.90
N ILE A 24 -54.23 -29.86 16.24
CA ILE A 24 -53.67 -28.56 15.85
C ILE A 24 -53.27 -28.63 14.38
N GLU A 25 -53.79 -27.70 13.57
CA GLU A 25 -53.37 -27.52 12.18
C GLU A 25 -52.03 -26.80 12.13
N LEU A 26 -51.05 -27.43 11.50
CA LEU A 26 -49.74 -26.85 11.21
C LEU A 26 -49.80 -26.19 9.84
N ASN A 27 -49.29 -24.97 9.75
CA ASN A 27 -49.23 -24.19 8.52
C ASN A 27 -47.77 -24.01 8.12
N ASP A 28 -47.27 -24.94 7.31
CA ASP A 28 -45.94 -24.85 6.69
C ASP A 28 -44.81 -24.65 7.70
N GLU A 29 -44.89 -25.37 8.82
CA GLU A 29 -43.96 -25.24 9.94
C GLU A 29 -42.61 -25.85 9.58
N MET A 30 -41.54 -25.09 9.84
CA MET A 30 -40.18 -25.46 9.47
C MET A 30 -39.47 -26.17 10.61
N ILE A 31 -38.89 -27.32 10.31
CA ILE A 31 -38.26 -28.18 11.31
C ILE A 31 -36.87 -28.61 10.85
N GLU A 32 -35.87 -28.34 11.68
CA GLU A 32 -34.52 -28.88 11.54
C GLU A 32 -34.45 -30.28 12.17
N THR A 33 -34.04 -31.27 11.38
CA THR A 33 -33.88 -32.67 11.80
C THR A 33 -32.57 -33.26 11.28
N ILE A 34 -32.27 -34.48 11.71
CA ILE A 34 -31.15 -35.28 11.22
C ILE A 34 -31.74 -36.53 10.54
N ASP A 35 -31.22 -36.88 9.35
CA ASP A 35 -31.64 -38.06 8.60
C ASP A 35 -31.02 -39.37 9.12
N LEU A 36 -31.40 -40.49 8.51
CA LEU A 36 -30.89 -41.83 8.86
C LEU A 36 -29.38 -42.00 8.65
N PHE A 37 -28.74 -41.11 7.88
CA PHE A 37 -27.32 -41.07 7.59
C PHE A 37 -26.58 -39.99 8.40
N GLN A 38 -27.22 -39.41 9.42
CA GLN A 38 -26.69 -38.32 10.24
C GLN A 38 -26.48 -36.98 9.52
N SER A 39 -27.13 -36.76 8.38
CA SER A 39 -27.11 -35.49 7.64
C SER A 39 -28.20 -34.54 8.12
N LYS A 40 -27.89 -33.26 8.21
CA LYS A 40 -28.85 -32.21 8.58
C LYS A 40 -29.88 -32.02 7.46
N GLN A 41 -31.17 -32.02 7.81
CA GLN A 41 -32.29 -31.79 6.89
C GLN A 41 -33.23 -30.70 7.41
N TRP A 42 -33.87 -30.01 6.48
CA TRP A 42 -34.98 -29.11 6.72
C TRP A 42 -36.26 -29.71 6.18
N LEU A 43 -37.24 -29.93 7.06
CA LEU A 43 -38.57 -30.42 6.70
C LEU A 43 -39.59 -29.30 6.87
N GLN A 44 -40.44 -29.14 5.86
CA GLN A 44 -41.65 -28.33 5.94
C GLN A 44 -42.82 -29.26 6.24
N ILE A 45 -43.55 -28.98 7.33
CA ILE A 45 -44.64 -29.83 7.79
C ILE A 45 -45.94 -29.04 7.88
N SER A 46 -46.95 -29.55 7.18
CA SER A 46 -48.31 -29.03 7.19
C SER A 46 -49.28 -30.11 7.68
N SER A 47 -50.30 -29.72 8.45
CA SER A 47 -51.35 -30.64 8.88
C SER A 47 -52.74 -30.02 8.73
N ARG A 48 -53.72 -30.85 8.34
CA ARG A 48 -55.13 -30.44 8.16
C ARG A 48 -56.06 -31.50 8.71
N SER A 49 -57.13 -31.09 9.39
CA SER A 49 -58.17 -32.02 9.82
C SER A 49 -59.02 -32.45 8.63
N LEU A 50 -59.34 -33.75 8.53
CA LEU A 50 -60.20 -34.28 7.48
C LEU A 50 -61.67 -34.25 7.89
N SER A 51 -62.57 -34.21 6.90
CA SER A 51 -64.03 -34.19 7.12
C SER A 51 -64.56 -35.41 7.89
N LYS A 52 -63.82 -36.53 7.88
CA LYS A 52 -64.10 -37.70 8.70
C LYS A 52 -63.51 -37.51 10.10
N HIS A 53 -64.36 -37.57 11.12
CA HIS A 53 -63.97 -37.37 12.51
C HIS A 53 -62.75 -38.22 12.93
N GLY A 54 -61.78 -37.58 13.59
CA GLY A 54 -60.58 -38.23 14.12
C GLY A 54 -59.48 -38.54 13.10
N HIS A 55 -59.52 -38.00 11.88
CA HIS A 55 -58.47 -38.18 10.87
C HIS A 55 -57.78 -36.84 10.56
N THR A 56 -56.44 -36.85 10.48
CA THR A 56 -55.61 -35.69 10.15
C THR A 56 -54.65 -36.07 9.02
N LEU A 57 -54.58 -35.24 7.99
CA LEU A 57 -53.60 -35.36 6.92
C LEU A 57 -52.33 -34.61 7.30
N PHE A 58 -51.18 -35.26 7.16
CA PHE A 58 -49.87 -34.62 7.24
C PHE A 58 -49.22 -34.58 5.85
N ALA A 59 -48.70 -33.42 5.49
CA ALA A 59 -47.81 -33.25 4.36
C ALA A 59 -46.43 -32.89 4.92
N ILE A 60 -45.41 -33.66 4.52
CA ILE A 60 -44.01 -33.44 4.90
C ILE A 60 -43.22 -33.32 3.60
N GLN A 61 -42.54 -32.20 3.43
CA GLN A 61 -41.68 -31.95 2.27
C GLN A 61 -40.26 -31.71 2.75
N ASP A 62 -39.29 -32.42 2.14
CA ASP A 62 -37.87 -32.09 2.28
C ASP A 62 -37.58 -30.82 1.46
N VAL A 63 -37.18 -29.76 2.16
CA VAL A 63 -36.83 -28.46 1.58
C VAL A 63 -35.36 -28.11 1.82
N THR A 64 -34.53 -29.10 2.17
CA THR A 64 -33.12 -28.92 2.51
C THR A 64 -32.33 -28.23 1.41
N GLU A 65 -32.54 -28.60 0.15
CA GLU A 65 -31.86 -27.98 -1.00
C GLU A 65 -32.27 -26.51 -1.17
N ILE A 66 -33.56 -26.21 -1.02
CA ILE A 66 -34.11 -24.85 -1.15
C ILE A 66 -33.55 -23.96 -0.03
N GLU A 67 -33.60 -24.42 1.23
CA GLU A 67 -33.06 -23.69 2.38
C GLU A 67 -31.55 -23.51 2.28
N THR A 68 -30.83 -24.54 1.82
CA THR A 68 -29.39 -24.45 1.61
C THR A 68 -29.05 -23.45 0.50
N ALA A 69 -29.80 -23.42 -0.60
CA ALA A 69 -29.65 -22.45 -1.67
C ALA A 69 -29.94 -21.01 -1.19
N MET A 70 -31.06 -20.81 -0.47
CA MET A 70 -31.41 -19.51 0.11
C MET A 70 -30.36 -19.03 1.12
N SER A 71 -29.85 -19.93 1.97
CA SER A 71 -28.78 -19.63 2.93
C SER A 71 -27.48 -19.22 2.22
N ARG A 72 -27.09 -19.95 1.16
CA ARG A 72 -25.93 -19.58 0.33
C ARG A 72 -26.09 -18.22 -0.33
N GLN A 73 -27.27 -17.90 -0.85
CA GLN A 73 -27.56 -16.58 -1.43
C GLN A 73 -27.47 -15.48 -0.37
N ARG A 74 -28.05 -15.68 0.82
CA ARG A 74 -27.94 -14.72 1.93
C ARG A 74 -26.49 -14.51 2.37
N LEU A 75 -25.69 -15.57 2.44
CA LEU A 75 -24.27 -15.48 2.76
C LEU A 75 -23.50 -14.71 1.68
N ALA A 76 -23.73 -15.01 0.40
CA ALA A 76 -23.09 -14.30 -0.72
C ALA A 76 -23.44 -12.81 -0.73
N ALA A 77 -24.72 -12.47 -0.54
CA ALA A 77 -25.17 -11.08 -0.39
C ALA A 77 -24.53 -10.41 0.83
N GLY A 78 -24.44 -11.13 1.96
CA GLY A 78 -23.76 -10.65 3.15
C GLY A 78 -22.27 -10.33 2.91
N VAL A 79 -21.55 -11.18 2.18
CA VAL A 79 -20.16 -10.94 1.78
C VAL A 79 -20.04 -9.72 0.87
N PHE A 80 -20.93 -9.58 -0.12
CA PHE A 80 -20.95 -8.44 -1.04
C PHE A 80 -21.17 -7.12 -0.31
N GLU A 81 -22.20 -7.05 0.52
CA GLU A 81 -22.59 -5.85 1.29
C GLU A 81 -21.56 -5.44 2.35
N ASN A 82 -20.92 -6.42 3.01
CA ASN A 82 -19.98 -6.16 4.11
C ASN A 82 -18.51 -6.14 3.66
N SER A 83 -18.23 -6.31 2.37
CA SER A 83 -16.88 -6.19 1.82
C SER A 83 -16.33 -4.79 2.05
N LYS A 84 -15.04 -4.71 2.42
CA LYS A 84 -14.29 -3.45 2.53
C LYS A 84 -13.79 -2.96 1.18
N ASP A 85 -13.57 -3.86 0.24
CA ASP A 85 -13.26 -3.51 -1.13
C ASP A 85 -14.55 -3.14 -1.87
N GLY A 86 -14.45 -2.12 -2.72
CA GLY A 86 -15.49 -1.75 -3.66
C GLY A 86 -15.70 -2.86 -4.68
N LEU A 87 -16.93 -3.34 -4.82
CA LEU A 87 -17.30 -4.36 -5.79
C LEU A 87 -18.24 -3.75 -6.82
N ILE A 88 -17.88 -3.84 -8.10
CA ILE A 88 -18.72 -3.44 -9.22
C ILE A 88 -18.89 -4.64 -10.13
N VAL A 89 -20.12 -4.98 -10.48
CA VAL A 89 -20.46 -6.05 -11.42
C VAL A 89 -20.96 -5.42 -12.71
N LEU A 90 -20.36 -5.81 -13.83
CA LEU A 90 -20.73 -5.40 -15.17
C LEU A 90 -21.26 -6.61 -15.93
N ASN A 91 -22.32 -6.42 -16.72
CA ASN A 91 -22.74 -7.44 -17.67
C ASN A 91 -21.86 -7.44 -18.94
N SER A 92 -22.12 -8.37 -19.85
CA SER A 92 -21.43 -8.46 -21.16
C SER A 92 -21.54 -7.22 -22.06
N SER A 93 -22.45 -6.30 -21.77
CA SER A 93 -22.58 -4.99 -22.45
C SER A 93 -21.86 -3.86 -21.71
N ASN A 94 -21.02 -4.18 -20.72
CA ASN A 94 -20.30 -3.25 -19.84
C ASN A 94 -21.20 -2.34 -18.99
N VAL A 95 -22.45 -2.74 -18.77
CA VAL A 95 -23.41 -2.00 -17.95
C VAL A 95 -23.31 -2.49 -16.51
N ILE A 96 -23.23 -1.55 -15.58
CA ILE A 96 -23.20 -1.80 -14.14
C ILE A 96 -24.53 -2.39 -13.70
N THR A 97 -24.49 -3.63 -13.23
CA THR A 97 -25.67 -4.34 -12.70
C THR A 97 -25.74 -4.28 -11.18
N MET A 98 -24.59 -4.26 -10.51
CA MET A 98 -24.53 -4.20 -9.04
C MET A 98 -23.29 -3.43 -8.59
N VAL A 99 -23.45 -2.70 -7.48
CA VAL A 99 -22.35 -2.09 -6.73
C VAL A 99 -22.59 -2.27 -5.25
N ASN A 100 -21.54 -2.50 -4.47
CA ASN A 100 -21.67 -2.60 -3.02
C ASN A 100 -21.48 -1.22 -2.33
N PRO A 101 -21.82 -1.08 -1.04
CA PRO A 101 -21.66 0.18 -0.31
C PRO A 101 -20.21 0.72 -0.24
N ALA A 102 -19.21 -0.16 -0.34
CA ALA A 102 -17.81 0.25 -0.32
C ALA A 102 -17.42 1.10 -1.55
N VAL A 103 -18.06 0.90 -2.71
CA VAL A 103 -17.87 1.77 -3.88
C VAL A 103 -18.32 3.20 -3.56
N THR A 104 -19.45 3.36 -2.89
CA THR A 104 -19.94 4.67 -2.45
C THR A 104 -19.00 5.30 -1.43
N GLN A 105 -18.46 4.52 -0.47
CA GLN A 105 -17.50 5.05 0.50
C GLN A 105 -16.19 5.49 -0.16
N LEU A 106 -15.70 4.72 -1.14
CA LEU A 106 -14.43 4.95 -1.81
C LEU A 106 -14.49 6.10 -2.83
N LEU A 107 -15.52 6.10 -3.69
CA LEU A 107 -15.63 7.02 -4.82
C LEU A 107 -16.67 8.12 -4.63
N GLY A 108 -17.52 8.03 -3.60
CA GLY A 108 -18.52 9.04 -3.25
C GLY A 108 -19.81 9.00 -4.08
N TYR A 109 -19.94 8.05 -5.02
CA TYR A 109 -21.14 7.92 -5.86
C TYR A 109 -22.16 6.98 -5.22
N HIS A 110 -23.41 7.41 -5.14
CA HIS A 110 -24.53 6.56 -4.71
C HIS A 110 -24.84 5.48 -5.75
N ALA A 111 -25.18 4.27 -5.28
CA ALA A 111 -25.49 3.13 -6.12
C ALA A 111 -26.57 3.43 -7.19
N ASP A 112 -27.62 4.15 -6.82
CA ASP A 112 -28.73 4.51 -7.72
C ASP A 112 -28.30 5.38 -8.92
N LEU A 113 -27.15 6.06 -8.81
CA LEU A 113 -26.57 6.84 -9.90
C LEU A 113 -25.65 6.02 -10.80
N LEU A 114 -25.26 4.81 -10.37
CA LEU A 114 -24.29 3.94 -11.03
C LEU A 114 -24.96 2.79 -11.80
N VAL A 115 -25.97 2.17 -11.21
CA VAL A 115 -26.68 1.03 -11.82
C VAL A 115 -27.32 1.45 -13.15
N ASP A 116 -27.34 0.52 -14.11
CA ASP A 116 -27.83 0.69 -15.48
C ASP A 116 -27.03 1.68 -16.35
N LYS A 117 -25.82 2.05 -15.93
CA LYS A 117 -24.88 2.87 -16.70
C LYS A 117 -23.56 2.16 -16.93
N THR A 118 -22.77 2.64 -17.87
CA THR A 118 -21.40 2.17 -18.08
C THR A 118 -20.41 2.94 -17.18
N PRO A 119 -19.28 2.33 -16.75
CA PRO A 119 -18.27 3.03 -15.96
C PRO A 119 -17.78 4.35 -16.55
N PHE A 120 -17.68 4.44 -17.88
CA PHE A 120 -17.22 5.66 -18.58
C PHE A 120 -18.24 6.80 -18.60
N GLU A 121 -19.52 6.51 -18.37
CA GLU A 121 -20.57 7.53 -18.26
C GLU A 121 -20.64 8.14 -16.87
N VAL A 122 -20.21 7.40 -15.85
CA VAL A 122 -20.38 7.79 -14.44
C VAL A 122 -19.09 8.24 -13.78
N PHE A 123 -17.97 7.58 -14.11
CA PHE A 123 -16.68 7.89 -13.50
C PHE A 123 -15.85 8.76 -14.43
N SER A 124 -15.24 9.80 -13.86
CA SER A 124 -14.21 10.62 -14.49
C SER A 124 -12.84 9.92 -14.48
N TRP A 125 -12.83 8.60 -14.68
CA TRP A 125 -11.60 7.81 -14.61
C TRP A 125 -10.65 8.12 -15.76
N GLN A 126 -9.39 8.40 -15.45
CA GLN A 126 -8.36 8.72 -16.44
C GLN A 126 -7.39 7.56 -16.67
N GLN A 127 -6.79 7.03 -15.60
CA GLN A 127 -5.76 6.00 -15.72
C GLN A 127 -6.39 4.66 -16.12
N PHE A 128 -7.47 4.26 -15.47
CA PHE A 128 -8.23 3.06 -15.79
C PHE A 128 -8.69 3.09 -17.25
N SER A 129 -9.25 4.23 -17.70
CA SER A 129 -9.65 4.44 -19.10
C SER A 129 -8.47 4.28 -20.08
N SER A 130 -7.30 4.82 -19.74
CA SER A 130 -6.10 4.67 -20.57
C SER A 130 -5.58 3.23 -20.66
N LEU A 131 -5.83 2.43 -19.61
CA LEU A 131 -5.41 1.03 -19.51
C LEU A 131 -6.41 0.05 -20.14
N MET A 132 -7.58 0.51 -20.57
CA MET A 132 -8.66 -0.35 -21.08
C MET A 132 -8.25 -1.31 -22.19
N PRO A 133 -7.47 -0.92 -23.23
CA PRO A 133 -7.02 -1.86 -24.24
C PRO A 133 -6.21 -3.02 -23.65
N THR A 134 -5.36 -2.73 -22.65
CA THR A 134 -4.56 -3.73 -21.94
C THR A 134 -5.43 -4.61 -21.05
N ILE A 135 -6.41 -4.03 -20.36
CA ILE A 135 -7.37 -4.76 -19.52
C ILE A 135 -8.14 -5.78 -20.36
N LEU A 136 -8.74 -5.34 -21.48
CA LEU A 136 -9.52 -6.21 -22.37
C LEU A 136 -8.67 -7.36 -22.93
N SER A 137 -7.48 -7.05 -23.45
CA SER A 137 -6.54 -8.07 -23.93
C SER A 137 -6.18 -9.08 -22.83
N SER A 138 -5.99 -8.63 -21.58
CA SER A 138 -5.70 -9.52 -20.45
C SER A 138 -6.90 -10.39 -20.06
N LEU A 139 -8.11 -9.85 -20.10
CA LEU A 139 -9.34 -10.59 -19.84
C LEU A 139 -9.59 -11.66 -20.90
N GLU A 140 -9.37 -11.36 -22.18
CA GLU A 140 -9.50 -12.34 -23.27
C GLU A 140 -8.54 -13.51 -23.09
N ASN A 141 -7.25 -13.22 -22.89
CA ASN A 141 -6.19 -14.23 -22.85
C ASN A 141 -6.09 -14.99 -21.53
N TYR A 142 -6.37 -14.33 -20.39
CA TYR A 142 -6.10 -14.86 -19.05
C TYR A 142 -7.31 -14.85 -18.12
N GLY A 143 -8.44 -14.23 -18.52
CA GLY A 143 -9.65 -14.14 -17.70
C GLY A 143 -9.57 -13.14 -16.54
N GLN A 144 -8.44 -12.45 -16.37
CA GLN A 144 -8.23 -11.50 -15.28
C GLN A 144 -7.23 -10.40 -15.66
N TRP A 145 -7.30 -9.27 -14.94
CA TRP A 145 -6.31 -8.20 -14.94
C TRP A 145 -6.19 -7.62 -13.54
N GLN A 146 -5.01 -7.09 -13.19
CA GLN A 146 -4.85 -6.32 -11.96
C GLN A 146 -3.79 -5.23 -12.11
N GLY A 147 -3.94 -4.12 -11.38
CA GLY A 147 -2.98 -3.02 -11.38
C GLY A 147 -3.31 -1.91 -10.38
N GLU A 148 -2.32 -1.06 -10.12
CA GLU A 148 -2.50 0.19 -9.35
C GLU A 148 -2.95 1.31 -10.27
N VAL A 149 -3.97 2.06 -9.84
CA VAL A 149 -4.46 3.25 -10.54
C VAL A 149 -4.73 4.37 -9.53
N TRP A 150 -4.60 5.61 -10.00
CA TRP A 150 -4.99 6.81 -9.27
C TRP A 150 -6.17 7.45 -9.97
N GLU A 151 -7.30 7.53 -9.28
CA GLU A 151 -8.54 8.07 -9.84
C GLU A 151 -9.16 9.14 -8.96
N GLN A 152 -9.97 10.00 -9.56
CA GLN A 152 -10.71 11.01 -8.80
C GLN A 152 -12.04 10.46 -8.30
N ASN A 153 -12.34 10.73 -7.04
CA ASN A 153 -13.70 10.55 -6.52
C ASN A 153 -14.62 11.69 -6.97
N VAL A 154 -15.91 11.63 -6.61
CA VAL A 154 -16.91 12.65 -6.98
C VAL A 154 -16.55 14.07 -6.52
N SER A 155 -15.74 14.20 -5.46
CA SER A 155 -15.27 15.48 -4.92
C SER A 155 -14.01 16.01 -5.61
N GLY A 156 -13.43 15.26 -6.56
CA GLY A 156 -12.18 15.60 -7.26
C GLY A 156 -10.90 15.21 -6.52
N THR A 157 -11.00 14.56 -5.36
CA THR A 157 -9.83 14.06 -4.62
C THR A 157 -9.26 12.83 -5.32
N LEU A 158 -7.94 12.80 -5.50
CA LEU A 158 -7.23 11.62 -6.01
C LEU A 158 -7.20 10.51 -4.96
N VAL A 159 -7.61 9.31 -5.36
CA VAL A 159 -7.70 8.09 -4.57
C VAL A 159 -6.82 7.02 -5.22
N PRO A 160 -5.76 6.56 -4.56
CA PRO A 160 -4.97 5.42 -5.04
C PRO A 160 -5.72 4.12 -4.78
N MET A 161 -5.84 3.28 -5.80
CA MET A 161 -6.56 2.01 -5.72
C MET A 161 -5.76 0.89 -6.35
N PHE A 162 -5.87 -0.31 -5.78
CA PHE A 162 -5.52 -1.55 -6.45
C PHE A 162 -6.80 -2.13 -7.08
N VAL A 163 -6.81 -2.23 -8.39
CA VAL A 163 -7.99 -2.69 -9.14
C VAL A 163 -7.72 -4.09 -9.66
N LYS A 164 -8.64 -5.01 -9.39
CA LYS A 164 -8.69 -6.34 -10.02
C LYS A 164 -9.93 -6.42 -10.88
N VAL A 165 -9.79 -6.91 -12.10
CA VAL A 165 -10.91 -7.18 -13.00
C VAL A 165 -10.91 -8.66 -13.32
N ASN A 166 -12.00 -9.35 -12.99
CA ASN A 166 -12.15 -10.78 -13.23
C ASN A 166 -13.33 -11.05 -14.14
N ARG A 167 -13.17 -12.01 -15.04
CA ARG A 167 -14.24 -12.55 -15.86
C ARG A 167 -15.08 -13.53 -15.06
N ILE A 168 -16.40 -13.44 -15.17
CA ILE A 168 -17.35 -14.45 -14.70
C ILE A 168 -18.15 -14.97 -15.89
N VAL A 169 -18.28 -16.28 -16.00
CA VAL A 169 -19.00 -16.94 -17.10
C VAL A 169 -20.46 -16.51 -17.08
N SER A 170 -20.96 -16.00 -18.20
CA SER A 170 -22.37 -15.65 -18.37
C SER A 170 -23.15 -16.85 -18.90
N ASP A 171 -24.31 -17.15 -18.31
CA ASP A 171 -25.21 -18.23 -18.77
C ASP A 171 -25.89 -17.93 -20.12
N ARG A 172 -25.64 -16.75 -20.70
CA ARG A 172 -26.49 -16.18 -21.77
C ARG A 172 -26.01 -16.43 -23.19
N LYS A 173 -24.78 -16.92 -23.43
CA LYS A 173 -24.24 -17.43 -24.71
C LYS A 173 -22.77 -17.86 -24.57
N GLU A 174 -22.31 -18.75 -25.45
CA GLU A 174 -20.90 -19.14 -25.53
C GLU A 174 -20.05 -17.93 -26.01
N GLY A 175 -19.18 -17.43 -25.13
CA GLY A 175 -18.28 -16.29 -25.41
C GLY A 175 -18.64 -14.99 -24.69
N ASP A 176 -19.87 -14.84 -24.19
CA ASP A 176 -20.26 -13.69 -23.37
C ASP A 176 -19.79 -13.87 -21.93
N PHE A 177 -19.34 -12.78 -21.31
CA PHE A 177 -18.94 -12.80 -19.93
C PHE A 177 -19.31 -11.52 -19.18
N ASP A 178 -19.61 -11.70 -17.91
CA ASP A 178 -19.76 -10.61 -16.98
C ASP A 178 -18.39 -10.31 -16.37
N MET A 179 -18.21 -9.10 -15.84
CA MET A 179 -16.98 -8.68 -15.18
C MET A 179 -17.25 -8.29 -13.75
N VAL A 180 -16.32 -8.63 -12.87
CA VAL A 180 -16.31 -8.11 -11.50
C VAL A 180 -15.04 -7.31 -11.30
N LEU A 181 -15.22 -6.03 -10.98
CA LEU A 181 -14.16 -5.14 -10.57
C LEU A 181 -14.12 -5.13 -9.04
N THR A 182 -12.95 -5.39 -8.49
CA THR A 182 -12.63 -5.20 -7.07
C THR A 182 -11.70 -4.01 -6.94
N LEU A 183 -12.12 -3.02 -6.17
CA LEU A 183 -11.42 -1.77 -5.92
C LEU A 183 -10.96 -1.75 -4.46
N SER A 184 -9.66 -1.96 -4.24
CA SER A 184 -9.06 -1.89 -2.91
C SER A 184 -8.43 -0.53 -2.69
N ASP A 185 -8.79 0.15 -1.59
CA ASP A 185 -8.22 1.43 -1.21
C ASP A 185 -6.76 1.29 -0.75
N LEU A 186 -5.85 1.99 -1.42
CA LEU A 186 -4.43 2.02 -1.06
C LEU A 186 -4.05 3.29 -0.28
N SER A 187 -5.00 4.17 0.07
CA SER A 187 -4.72 5.47 0.68
C SER A 187 -3.86 5.35 1.94
N ASN A 188 -4.20 4.44 2.85
CA ASN A 188 -3.43 4.21 4.08
C ASN A 188 -2.03 3.64 3.81
N VAL A 189 -1.90 2.77 2.80
CA VAL A 189 -0.61 2.19 2.41
C VAL A 189 0.30 3.26 1.83
N LYS A 190 -0.21 4.05 0.87
CA LYS A 190 0.53 5.15 0.25
C LYS A 190 0.88 6.24 1.27
N GLU A 191 0.00 6.53 2.21
CA GLU A 191 0.30 7.47 3.30
C GLU A 191 1.38 6.92 4.25
N MET A 192 1.33 5.62 4.59
CA MET A 192 2.38 5.00 5.39
C MET A 192 3.73 5.02 4.66
N GLU A 193 3.77 4.67 3.36
CA GLU A 193 4.97 4.77 2.52
C GLU A 193 5.51 6.20 2.50
N ARG A 194 4.64 7.20 2.38
CA ARG A 194 5.02 8.62 2.42
C ARG A 194 5.58 9.02 3.78
N LEU A 195 4.96 8.60 4.88
CA LEU A 195 5.42 8.88 6.23
C LEU A 195 6.75 8.20 6.53
N GLU A 196 6.94 6.95 6.09
CA GLU A 196 8.21 6.24 6.19
C GLU A 196 9.31 6.96 5.39
N HIS A 197 8.98 7.39 4.16
CA HIS A 197 9.91 8.18 3.35
C HIS A 197 10.30 9.48 4.05
N LEU A 198 9.35 10.24 4.60
CA LEU A 198 9.63 11.47 5.35
C LEU A 198 10.39 11.23 6.66
N ALA A 199 10.19 10.07 7.31
CA ALA A 199 10.93 9.69 8.50
C ALA A 199 12.42 9.44 8.20
N HIS A 200 12.78 9.14 6.95
CA HIS A 200 14.13 8.74 6.55
C HIS A 200 14.80 9.64 5.49
N HIS A 201 14.07 10.56 4.87
CA HIS A 201 14.58 11.42 3.81
C HIS A 201 14.32 12.91 4.08
N ASP A 202 15.22 13.76 3.56
CA ASP A 202 15.05 15.21 3.55
C ASP A 202 14.01 15.60 2.50
N ALA A 203 12.96 16.31 2.91
CA ALA A 203 11.83 16.62 2.04
C ALA A 203 12.18 17.54 0.85
N LEU A 204 13.27 18.31 0.94
CA LEU A 204 13.68 19.23 -0.12
C LEU A 204 14.58 18.55 -1.16
N THR A 205 15.55 17.74 -0.71
CA THR A 205 16.56 17.16 -1.59
C THR A 205 16.34 15.68 -1.91
N GLY A 206 15.46 14.98 -1.17
CA GLY A 206 15.26 13.53 -1.28
C GLY A 206 16.42 12.69 -0.72
N LEU A 207 17.50 13.32 -0.26
CA LEU A 207 18.64 12.63 0.36
C LEU A 207 18.24 11.97 1.68
N ALA A 208 19.10 11.09 2.19
CA ALA A 208 18.91 10.55 3.53
C ALA A 208 18.88 11.69 4.57
N ASN A 209 17.97 11.65 5.52
CA ASN A 209 17.97 12.58 6.65
C ASN A 209 18.88 12.07 7.78
N ARG A 210 18.91 12.79 8.91
CA ARG A 210 19.67 12.38 10.10
C ARG A 210 19.31 10.98 10.58
N ALA A 211 18.03 10.62 10.65
CA ALA A 211 17.62 9.31 11.15
C ALA A 211 18.15 8.18 10.26
N GLN A 212 18.07 8.33 8.93
CA GLN A 212 18.60 7.35 7.99
C GLN A 212 20.13 7.30 7.98
N LEU A 213 20.81 8.44 8.15
CA LEU A 213 22.26 8.49 8.32
C LEU A 213 22.72 7.63 9.50
N TYR A 214 22.11 7.81 10.68
CA TYR A 214 22.48 7.05 11.87
C TYR A 214 22.21 5.56 11.69
N LYS A 215 21.03 5.18 11.16
CA LYS A 215 20.68 3.79 10.88
C LYS A 215 21.67 3.14 9.90
N PHE A 216 22.04 3.86 8.83
CA PHE A 216 23.00 3.35 7.86
C PHE A 216 24.41 3.24 8.47
N LEU A 217 24.88 4.28 9.17
CA LEU A 217 26.19 4.27 9.83
C LEU A 217 26.33 3.12 10.82
N ASP A 218 25.30 2.87 11.64
CA ASP A 218 25.25 1.73 12.57
C ASP A 218 25.48 0.39 11.85
N SER A 219 24.81 0.22 10.71
CA SER A 219 24.95 -0.98 9.88
C SER A 219 26.36 -1.12 9.29
N VAL A 220 27.00 -0.02 8.90
CA VAL A 220 28.37 -0.01 8.35
C VAL A 220 29.41 -0.30 9.42
N VAL A 221 29.30 0.33 10.60
CA VAL A 221 30.17 0.07 11.75
C VAL A 221 30.06 -1.39 12.20
N SER A 222 28.83 -1.90 12.31
CA SER A 222 28.60 -3.31 12.63
C SER A 222 29.27 -4.24 11.62
N ALA A 223 29.16 -3.96 10.32
CA ALA A 223 29.76 -4.78 9.27
C ALA A 223 31.30 -4.68 9.20
N SER A 224 31.87 -3.50 9.45
CA SER A 224 33.32 -3.29 9.40
C SER A 224 34.05 -4.05 10.51
N HIS A 225 33.44 -4.18 11.70
CA HIS A 225 33.99 -4.97 12.80
C HIS A 225 34.21 -6.44 12.44
N TYR A 226 33.32 -7.04 11.65
CA TYR A 226 33.44 -8.46 11.27
C TYR A 226 34.33 -8.70 10.06
N SER A 227 34.45 -7.73 9.16
CA SER A 227 35.08 -7.91 7.85
C SER A 227 36.41 -7.18 7.68
N ASN A 228 36.84 -6.40 8.68
CA ASN A 228 38.00 -5.51 8.62
C ASN A 228 37.99 -4.56 7.41
N GLN A 229 36.79 -4.21 6.93
CA GLN A 229 36.59 -3.29 5.80
C GLN A 229 36.59 -1.85 6.28
N GLN A 230 37.50 -1.05 5.73
CA GLN A 230 37.57 0.39 5.99
C GLN A 230 36.45 1.15 5.26
N PHE A 231 35.96 2.21 5.89
CA PHE A 231 35.04 3.16 5.28
C PHE A 231 35.44 4.59 5.68
N ALA A 232 34.89 5.58 4.98
CA ALA A 232 35.13 6.98 5.27
C ALA A 232 33.83 7.72 5.53
N VAL A 233 33.88 8.66 6.47
CA VAL A 233 32.83 9.64 6.71
C VAL A 233 33.33 11.01 6.28
N LEU A 234 32.62 11.64 5.35
CA LEU A 234 32.91 12.99 4.88
C LEU A 234 31.79 13.90 5.39
N TYR A 235 32.12 14.86 6.26
CA TYR A 235 31.21 15.92 6.70
C TYR A 235 31.47 17.16 5.87
N LEU A 236 30.43 17.73 5.27
CA LEU A 236 30.52 18.80 4.29
C LEU A 236 29.59 19.96 4.67
N ASP A 237 30.06 21.19 4.45
CA ASP A 237 29.25 22.41 4.60
C ASP A 237 29.48 23.34 3.41
N LEU A 238 28.40 23.98 2.94
CA LEU A 238 28.47 24.86 1.77
C LEU A 238 28.93 26.28 2.11
N ASP A 239 30.12 26.61 1.64
CA ASP A 239 30.72 27.91 1.86
C ASP A 239 29.96 29.02 1.10
N GLY A 240 29.44 29.99 1.86
CA GLY A 240 28.75 31.15 1.31
C GLY A 240 27.26 30.94 1.07
N PHE A 241 26.70 29.79 1.43
CA PHE A 241 25.28 29.48 1.26
C PHE A 241 24.35 30.50 1.94
N LYS A 242 24.64 30.91 3.18
CA LYS A 242 23.87 31.96 3.86
C LYS A 242 23.77 33.26 3.05
N ARG A 243 24.88 33.67 2.38
CA ARG A 243 24.88 34.87 1.54
C ARG A 243 23.97 34.71 0.31
N ILE A 244 23.86 33.50 -0.24
CA ILE A 244 22.90 33.22 -1.32
C ILE A 244 21.47 33.45 -0.83
N ASN A 245 21.10 32.88 0.31
CA ASN A 245 19.76 33.09 0.89
C ASN A 245 19.49 34.58 1.17
N ASP A 246 20.43 35.26 1.81
CA ASP A 246 20.27 36.67 2.19
C ASP A 246 20.17 37.60 0.95
N THR A 247 20.82 37.24 -0.17
CA THR A 247 20.88 38.09 -1.38
C THR A 247 19.78 37.75 -2.40
N TYR A 248 19.42 36.47 -2.52
CA TYR A 248 18.60 35.94 -3.61
C TYR A 248 17.31 35.25 -3.16
N GLY A 249 17.11 35.11 -1.84
CA GLY A 249 15.95 34.46 -1.24
C GLY A 249 16.12 32.96 -1.05
N HIS A 250 15.25 32.38 -0.22
CA HIS A 250 15.30 30.95 0.11
C HIS A 250 15.09 30.04 -1.09
N ASP A 251 14.23 30.40 -2.04
CA ASP A 251 14.05 29.63 -3.29
C ASP A 251 15.36 29.44 -4.06
N ALA A 252 16.26 30.43 -4.03
CA ALA A 252 17.56 30.34 -4.69
C ALA A 252 18.50 29.39 -3.93
N GLY A 253 18.46 29.42 -2.60
CA GLY A 253 19.17 28.46 -1.76
C GLY A 253 18.66 27.04 -1.95
N ASP A 254 17.35 26.85 -2.06
CA ASP A 254 16.74 25.54 -2.30
C ASP A 254 17.23 24.92 -3.62
N GLU A 255 17.37 25.72 -4.67
CA GLU A 255 17.92 25.27 -5.95
C GLU A 255 19.42 24.94 -5.87
N ILE A 256 20.21 25.68 -5.07
CA ILE A 256 21.59 25.28 -4.75
C ILE A 256 21.61 23.92 -4.06
N LEU A 257 20.77 23.73 -3.03
CA LEU A 257 20.75 22.50 -2.24
C LEU A 257 20.37 21.28 -3.09
N LYS A 258 19.35 21.40 -3.95
CA LYS A 258 18.97 20.35 -4.90
C LYS A 258 20.11 20.04 -5.87
N THR A 259 20.69 21.07 -6.50
CA THR A 259 21.77 20.87 -7.48
C THR A 259 23.01 20.23 -6.85
N VAL A 260 23.39 20.67 -5.64
CA VAL A 260 24.48 20.05 -4.89
C VAL A 260 24.15 18.61 -4.54
N SER A 261 22.92 18.32 -4.11
CA SER A 261 22.48 16.96 -3.79
C SER A 261 22.62 16.01 -4.97
N ASP A 262 22.19 16.43 -6.16
CA ASP A 262 22.33 15.66 -7.39
C ASP A 262 23.80 15.44 -7.75
N ARG A 263 24.64 16.48 -7.61
CA ARG A 263 26.09 16.38 -7.84
C ARG A 263 26.74 15.40 -6.87
N LEU A 264 26.38 15.42 -5.58
CA LEU A 264 26.91 14.49 -4.59
C LEU A 264 26.49 13.05 -4.90
N LEU A 265 25.21 12.83 -5.19
CA LEU A 265 24.69 11.50 -5.55
C LEU A 265 25.37 10.92 -6.79
N SER A 266 25.68 11.77 -7.78
CA SER A 266 26.35 11.31 -9.00
C SER A 266 27.80 10.85 -8.79
N GLN A 267 28.40 11.14 -7.63
CA GLN A 267 29.78 10.76 -7.30
C GLN A 267 29.90 9.50 -6.45
N VAL A 268 28.78 8.98 -5.96
CA VAL A 268 28.76 7.81 -5.06
C VAL A 268 28.10 6.61 -5.72
N ARG A 269 28.37 5.40 -5.20
CA ARG A 269 27.78 4.16 -5.71
C ARG A 269 26.48 3.87 -4.98
N ALA A 270 25.64 2.98 -5.53
CA ALA A 270 24.40 2.53 -4.88
C ALA A 270 24.61 1.92 -3.48
N GLY A 271 25.84 1.48 -3.17
CA GLY A 271 26.18 0.98 -1.85
C GLY A 271 26.52 2.08 -0.83
N ASP A 272 26.86 3.29 -1.25
CA ASP A 272 27.27 4.39 -0.38
C ASP A 272 26.05 5.22 0.06
N LEU A 273 26.25 6.21 0.94
CA LEU A 273 25.18 7.10 1.38
C LEU A 273 25.56 8.57 1.19
N VAL A 274 24.59 9.37 0.75
CA VAL A 274 24.61 10.83 0.86
C VAL A 274 23.42 11.25 1.72
N ALA A 275 23.69 12.00 2.78
CA ALA A 275 22.69 12.51 3.69
C ALA A 275 22.78 14.04 3.79
N ARG A 276 21.64 14.68 4.02
CA ARG A 276 21.55 16.09 4.41
C ARG A 276 21.05 16.17 5.84
N LEU A 277 21.81 16.83 6.71
CA LEU A 277 21.50 16.88 8.13
C LEU A 277 20.61 18.06 8.49
N SER A 278 21.01 19.25 8.07
CA SER A 278 20.26 20.48 8.24
C SER A 278 20.89 21.58 7.39
N GLY A 279 20.13 22.61 7.00
CA GLY A 279 20.69 23.78 6.31
C GLY A 279 21.53 23.40 5.09
N ASP A 280 22.81 23.75 5.15
CA ASP A 280 23.88 23.51 4.17
C ASP A 280 24.82 22.34 4.51
N GLU A 281 24.48 21.54 5.52
CA GLU A 281 25.32 20.42 6.00
C GLU A 281 24.94 19.09 5.35
N PHE A 282 25.96 18.42 4.80
CA PHE A 282 25.85 17.11 4.15
C PHE A 282 26.84 16.14 4.78
N VAL A 283 26.48 14.85 4.79
CA VAL A 283 27.36 13.76 5.22
C VAL A 283 27.36 12.68 4.16
N LEU A 284 28.55 12.21 3.78
CA LEU A 284 28.72 11.05 2.91
C LEU A 284 29.37 9.91 3.68
N ILE A 285 28.88 8.69 3.46
CA ILE A 285 29.49 7.45 3.96
C ILE A 285 29.94 6.63 2.77
N ILE A 286 31.25 6.45 2.63
CA ILE A 286 31.87 5.75 1.51
C ILE A 286 32.47 4.44 2.02
N LYS A 287 31.91 3.31 1.57
CA LYS A 287 32.36 1.98 2.02
C LYS A 287 33.53 1.48 1.18
N GLN A 288 34.28 0.52 1.74
CA GLN A 288 35.34 -0.22 1.04
C GLN A 288 36.32 0.72 0.33
N THR A 289 36.87 1.65 1.10
CA THR A 289 37.68 2.74 0.57
C THR A 289 39.01 2.87 1.31
N ASP A 290 39.92 3.64 0.74
CA ASP A 290 41.20 3.99 1.32
C ASP A 290 41.47 5.49 1.21
N LYS A 291 42.54 5.94 1.87
CA LYS A 291 42.92 7.35 1.88
C LYS A 291 43.10 7.95 0.49
N ASN A 292 43.70 7.23 -0.46
CA ASN A 292 43.98 7.74 -1.79
C ASN A 292 42.70 7.90 -2.62
N LEU A 293 41.77 6.96 -2.52
CA LEU A 293 40.46 7.03 -3.15
C LEU A 293 39.64 8.20 -2.60
N ILE A 294 39.69 8.41 -1.28
CA ILE A 294 38.96 9.50 -0.63
C ILE A 294 39.55 10.87 -0.95
N VAL A 295 40.87 11.02 -1.07
CA VAL A 295 41.48 12.26 -1.57
C VAL A 295 40.94 12.61 -2.95
N LYS A 296 40.97 11.65 -3.90
CA LYS A 296 40.47 11.87 -5.27
C LYS A 296 38.97 12.15 -5.32
N LEU A 297 38.20 11.59 -4.39
CA LEU A 297 36.78 11.89 -4.27
C LEU A 297 36.57 13.31 -3.74
N ALA A 298 37.25 13.68 -2.65
CA ALA A 298 37.12 15.00 -2.02
C ALA A 298 37.51 16.14 -2.98
N GLU A 299 38.60 16.00 -3.73
CA GLU A 299 39.01 16.97 -4.76
C GLU A 299 37.91 17.16 -5.82
N ARG A 300 37.39 16.04 -6.34
CA ARG A 300 36.30 16.06 -7.34
C ARG A 300 34.99 16.63 -6.79
N LEU A 301 34.67 16.36 -5.53
CA LEU A 301 33.50 16.95 -4.87
C LEU A 301 33.63 18.47 -4.74
N LEU A 302 34.81 18.97 -4.36
CA LEU A 302 35.07 20.42 -4.30
C LEU A 302 34.88 21.06 -5.67
N ASP A 303 35.51 20.49 -6.71
CA ASP A 303 35.40 20.99 -8.09
C ASP A 303 33.95 21.00 -8.59
N LEU A 304 33.20 19.93 -8.32
CA LEU A 304 31.81 19.80 -8.76
C LEU A 304 30.88 20.77 -8.02
N ILE A 305 31.04 20.93 -6.71
CA ILE A 305 30.20 21.85 -5.93
C ILE A 305 30.48 23.29 -6.36
N GLU A 306 31.73 23.62 -6.68
CA GLU A 306 32.13 24.95 -7.12
C GLU A 306 31.57 25.33 -8.51
N GLN A 307 31.08 24.37 -9.29
CA GLN A 307 30.44 24.68 -10.58
C GLN A 307 29.21 25.57 -10.42
N GLU A 308 29.02 26.45 -11.39
CA GLU A 308 27.91 27.40 -11.44
C GLU A 308 26.53 26.71 -11.43
N VAL A 309 25.56 27.33 -10.78
CA VAL A 309 24.17 26.90 -10.73
C VAL A 309 23.29 27.98 -11.35
N ASN A 310 22.54 27.64 -12.39
CA ASN A 310 21.67 28.57 -13.09
C ASN A 310 20.31 28.67 -12.39
N TYR A 311 19.94 29.87 -11.95
CA TYR A 311 18.65 30.15 -11.31
C TYR A 311 18.05 31.47 -11.83
N LYS A 312 16.87 31.41 -12.46
CA LYS A 312 16.13 32.60 -12.97
C LYS A 312 17.04 33.59 -13.73
N GLN A 313 17.80 33.10 -14.71
CA GLN A 313 18.78 33.86 -15.52
C GLN A 313 20.00 34.41 -14.76
N ARG A 314 20.25 33.91 -13.55
CA ARG A 314 21.43 34.25 -12.76
C ARG A 314 22.32 33.04 -12.58
N THR A 315 23.58 33.33 -12.33
CA THR A 315 24.61 32.33 -12.06
C THR A 315 24.97 32.42 -10.58
N LEU A 316 24.68 31.36 -9.85
CA LEU A 316 24.99 31.23 -8.43
C LEU A 316 26.21 30.32 -8.25
N LYS A 317 27.00 30.58 -7.21
CA LYS A 317 28.21 29.81 -6.91
C LYS A 317 28.38 29.69 -5.40
N VAL A 318 28.67 28.48 -4.95
CA VAL A 318 29.02 28.15 -3.56
C VAL A 318 30.32 27.34 -3.56
N GLY A 319 31.08 27.41 -2.47
CA GLY A 319 32.18 26.50 -2.23
C GLY A 319 31.76 25.38 -1.29
N ALA A 320 32.71 24.53 -0.89
CA ALA A 320 32.49 23.60 0.20
C ALA A 320 33.74 23.46 1.09
N SER A 321 33.51 23.21 2.36
CA SER A 321 34.53 22.80 3.31
C SER A 321 34.23 21.36 3.74
N ILE A 322 35.23 20.48 3.64
CA ILE A 322 35.04 19.03 3.86
C ILE A 322 35.95 18.55 4.98
N GLY A 323 35.38 17.83 5.93
CA GLY A 323 36.08 17.10 6.97
C GLY A 323 35.97 15.61 6.73
N ILE A 324 37.07 14.88 6.88
CA ILE A 324 37.15 13.47 6.51
C ILE A 324 37.65 12.66 7.68
N HIS A 325 36.88 11.68 8.13
CA HIS A 325 37.34 10.66 9.07
C HIS A 325 37.44 9.31 8.36
N LEU A 326 38.64 8.71 8.38
CA LEU A 326 38.85 7.34 7.91
C LEU A 326 38.65 6.41 9.09
N VAL A 327 37.62 5.59 9.02
CA VAL A 327 37.21 4.72 10.12
C VAL A 327 37.87 3.36 9.92
N ASP A 328 38.73 2.99 10.86
CA ASP A 328 39.19 1.62 11.02
C ASP A 328 38.33 0.90 12.08
N GLY A 329 38.33 -0.44 12.09
CA GLY A 329 37.42 -1.23 12.94
C GLY A 329 37.57 -1.05 14.46
N SER A 330 38.37 -0.09 14.93
CA SER A 330 38.50 0.29 16.34
C SER A 330 37.43 1.28 16.81
N ASP A 331 36.88 2.10 15.90
CA ASP A 331 35.83 3.07 16.20
C ASP A 331 34.48 2.36 16.36
N LYS A 332 33.81 2.58 17.50
CA LYS A 332 32.53 1.92 17.84
C LYS A 332 31.38 2.88 18.07
N ASP A 333 31.69 4.13 18.38
CA ASP A 333 30.70 5.12 18.76
C ASP A 333 30.37 6.04 17.58
N LEU A 334 29.11 5.99 17.14
CA LEU A 334 28.63 6.71 15.95
C LEU A 334 28.79 8.22 16.11
N ASP A 335 28.49 8.75 17.30
CA ASP A 335 28.60 10.17 17.59
C ASP A 335 30.06 10.64 17.54
N THR A 336 31.00 9.85 18.06
CA THR A 336 32.44 10.11 17.96
C THR A 336 32.90 10.12 16.50
N ILE A 337 32.49 9.14 15.70
CA ILE A 337 32.84 9.07 14.26
C ILE A 337 32.38 10.33 13.52
N LEU A 338 31.12 10.72 13.70
CA LEU A 338 30.57 11.91 13.06
C LEU A 338 31.26 13.19 13.56
N LYS A 339 31.51 13.28 14.87
CA LYS A 339 32.19 14.42 15.48
C LYS A 339 33.62 14.61 14.98
N MET A 340 34.37 13.53 14.77
CA MET A 340 35.74 13.62 14.21
C MET A 340 35.73 14.21 12.79
N ALA A 341 34.76 13.82 11.96
CA ALA A 341 34.59 14.40 10.63
C ALA A 341 34.12 15.86 10.69
N ASP A 342 33.17 16.20 11.57
CA ASP A 342 32.70 17.58 11.79
C ASP A 342 33.83 18.51 12.26
N GLU A 343 34.61 18.10 13.26
CA GLU A 343 35.76 18.87 13.74
C GLU A 343 36.80 19.11 12.62
N ALA A 344 37.05 18.12 11.78
CA ALA A 344 37.93 18.25 10.62
C ALA A 344 37.38 19.25 9.59
N MET A 345 36.06 19.25 9.35
CA MET A 345 35.38 20.19 8.45
C MET A 345 35.49 21.62 8.98
N TYR A 346 35.34 21.80 10.30
CA TYR A 346 35.55 23.09 10.94
C TYR A 346 37.00 23.57 10.81
N GLN A 347 37.99 22.68 10.86
CA GLN A 347 39.38 23.04 10.56
C GLN A 347 39.56 23.47 9.09
N ALA A 348 38.89 22.83 8.14
CA ALA A 348 38.90 23.24 6.74
C ALA A 348 38.37 24.68 6.57
N LYS A 349 37.25 25.01 7.24
CA LYS A 349 36.71 26.38 7.27
C LYS A 349 37.72 27.39 7.81
N ARG A 350 38.39 27.06 8.92
CA ARG A 350 39.40 27.94 9.55
C ARG A 350 40.66 28.13 8.72
N LYS A 351 41.01 27.17 7.87
CA LYS A 351 42.18 27.22 6.98
C LYS A 351 41.93 27.97 5.67
N GLY A 352 40.77 28.59 5.51
CA GLY A 352 40.46 29.43 4.35
C GLY A 352 39.37 28.88 3.44
N LYS A 353 38.62 27.84 3.86
CA LYS A 353 37.49 27.25 3.11
C LYS A 353 37.93 26.59 1.80
N GLY A 354 36.99 26.03 1.04
CA GLY A 354 37.26 25.48 -0.30
C GLY A 354 38.29 24.33 -0.33
N GLN A 355 38.34 23.55 0.74
CA GLN A 355 39.35 22.49 0.91
C GLN A 355 38.80 21.34 1.76
N PHE A 356 39.52 20.22 1.75
CA PHE A 356 39.26 19.11 2.66
C PHE A 356 40.36 18.96 3.72
N VAL A 357 40.00 18.44 4.89
CA VAL A 357 40.93 18.13 5.99
C VAL A 357 40.60 16.76 6.56
N PHE A 358 41.63 15.94 6.80
CA PHE A 358 41.45 14.69 7.55
C PHE A 358 41.41 14.95 9.06
N ALA A 359 40.56 14.22 9.76
CA ALA A 359 40.57 14.11 11.21
C ALA A 359 41.95 13.64 11.66
N ARG A 360 42.41 14.14 12.81
CA ARG A 360 43.68 13.70 13.38
C ARG A 360 43.47 12.31 13.97
N GLU A 361 44.37 11.39 13.66
CA GLU A 361 44.42 10.09 14.36
C GLU A 361 44.56 10.36 15.86
N GLY A 362 43.67 9.75 16.65
CA GLY A 362 43.78 9.74 18.11
C GLY A 362 45.13 9.15 18.50
N LYS A 363 45.89 9.87 19.33
CA LYS A 363 47.16 9.37 19.86
C LYS A 363 46.98 8.20 20.80
#